data_AF-A0A1I1M823-F1
#
_entry.id   AF-A0A1I1M823-F1
#
_cell.length_a   1.000
_cell.length_b   1.000
_cell.length_c   1.000
_cell.angle_alpha   90.00
_cell.angle_beta   90.00
_cell.angle_gamma   90.00
#
_symmetry.space_group_name_H-M   'P 1'
#
loop_
_entity.id
_entity.type
_entity.pdbx_description
1 polymer ?
#
loop_
_entity_poly.entity_id
_entity_poly.type
_entity_poly.pdbx_seq_one_letter_code
_entity_poly.pdbx_strand_id
1 'polypeptide(L)'
;MNSHSYFEGEADKQFNLPKAHLENEIWNLIRIDPAELPTGKIDMIPSFEFLKLNHREAKAYKVSAKKATEDSLSTYTLSYPDLNRTLKIFYQKDFPFEIEKWEEITPSGSGENAKMLTTKAIKNKRLKIDYWNKNGKNDLSLREKLGLEK
;
A
#
# COMPACT_ATOMS: atom_id res chain seq x y z
N MET A 1 -16.53 5.50 12.34
CA MET A 1 -16.42 5.71 10.88
C MET A 1 -17.61 5.04 10.23
N ASN A 2 -18.46 5.76 9.51
CA ASN A 2 -19.67 5.20 8.90
C ASN A 2 -19.32 4.68 7.49
N SER A 3 -19.61 3.41 7.22
CA SER A 3 -19.40 2.78 5.91
C SER A 3 -20.76 2.43 5.31
N HIS A 4 -21.09 3.03 4.17
CA HIS A 4 -22.30 2.70 3.42
C HIS A 4 -21.93 1.81 2.22
N SER A 5 -22.61 0.67 2.08
CA SER A 5 -22.46 -0.26 0.94
C SER A 5 -23.83 -0.48 0.29
N TYR A 6 -23.89 -0.41 -1.04
CA TYR A 6 -25.11 -0.63 -1.84
C TYR A 6 -25.33 -2.11 -2.23
N PHE A 7 -24.48 -3.02 -1.76
CA PHE A 7 -24.66 -4.46 -1.97
C PHE A 7 -25.50 -5.08 -0.85
N GLU A 8 -26.48 -5.88 -1.24
CA GLU A 8 -27.66 -6.35 -0.47
C GLU A 8 -27.37 -7.32 0.70
N GLY A 9 -26.15 -7.32 1.26
CA GLY A 9 -25.75 -8.15 2.40
C GLY A 9 -24.84 -7.47 3.43
N GLU A 10 -24.43 -6.21 3.22
CA GLU A 10 -23.51 -5.48 4.10
C GLU A 10 -24.13 -4.15 4.56
N ALA A 11 -25.32 -4.22 5.18
CA ALA A 11 -25.96 -3.06 5.79
C ALA A 11 -25.14 -2.52 6.99
N ASP A 12 -25.19 -1.19 7.14
CA ASP A 12 -24.47 -0.33 8.10
C ASP A 12 -23.95 -1.03 9.36
N LYS A 13 -22.63 -1.30 9.39
CA LYS A 13 -21.94 -1.80 10.59
C LYS A 13 -21.17 -0.67 11.26
N GLN A 14 -21.54 -0.34 12.50
CA GLN A 14 -20.74 0.51 13.39
C GLN A 14 -19.65 -0.33 14.06
N PHE A 15 -18.39 0.00 13.82
CA PHE A 15 -17.25 -0.63 14.49
C PHE A 15 -16.44 0.40 15.26
N ASN A 16 -16.09 0.06 16.50
CA ASN A 16 -15.16 0.82 17.32
C ASN A 16 -13.79 0.12 17.22
N LEU A 17 -12.86 0.72 16.49
CA LEU A 17 -11.53 0.15 16.28
C LEU A 17 -10.57 0.65 17.38
N PRO A 18 -9.77 -0.24 17.98
CA PRO A 18 -8.74 0.18 18.94
C PRO A 18 -7.72 1.11 18.26
N LYS A 19 -7.00 1.92 19.05
CA LYS A 19 -5.91 2.77 18.54
C LYS A 19 -4.80 1.87 18.00
N ALA A 20 -4.79 1.68 16.69
CA ALA A 20 -3.86 0.84 15.94
C ALA A 20 -3.32 1.62 14.73
N HIS A 21 -2.16 1.23 14.22
CA HIS A 21 -1.60 1.85 13.02
C HIS A 21 -2.47 1.50 11.80
N LEU A 22 -2.50 2.40 10.81
CA LEU A 22 -3.16 2.13 9.54
C LEU A 22 -2.12 1.78 8.48
N GLU A 23 -2.36 0.74 7.68
CA GLU A 23 -1.46 0.44 6.56
C GLU A 23 -1.33 1.63 5.59
N ASN A 24 -2.44 2.34 5.34
CA ASN A 24 -2.45 3.52 4.46
C ASN A 24 -1.61 4.69 5.02
N GLU A 25 -1.47 4.79 6.35
CA GLU A 25 -0.63 5.80 7.01
C GLU A 25 0.86 5.57 6.73
N ILE A 26 1.29 4.30 6.65
CA ILE A 26 2.68 3.93 6.35
C ILE A 26 3.17 4.53 5.04
N TRP A 27 2.33 4.53 4.01
CA TRP A 27 2.67 5.10 2.71
C TRP A 27 2.95 6.61 2.78
N ASN A 28 2.23 7.32 3.65
CA ASN A 28 2.43 8.74 3.86
C ASN A 28 3.65 8.99 4.74
N LEU A 29 3.81 8.24 5.83
CA LEU A 29 4.96 8.33 6.72
C LEU A 29 6.27 8.09 5.97
N ILE A 30 6.34 7.10 5.06
CA ILE A 30 7.53 6.89 4.21
C ILE A 30 7.95 8.16 3.47
N ARG A 31 6.98 8.93 2.95
CA ARG A 31 7.23 10.13 2.14
C ARG A 31 7.52 11.38 2.97
N ILE A 32 7.05 11.42 4.21
CA ILE A 32 7.24 12.55 5.13
C ILE A 32 8.52 12.35 5.93
N ASP A 33 8.57 11.27 6.71
CA ASP A 33 9.72 10.89 7.51
C ASP A 33 9.75 9.36 7.77
N PRO A 34 10.59 8.60 7.04
CA PRO A 34 10.72 7.16 7.23
C PRO A 34 11.41 6.77 8.55
N ALA A 35 11.94 7.73 9.34
CA ALA A 35 12.48 7.47 10.67
C ALA A 35 11.37 7.12 11.68
N GLU A 36 10.16 7.66 11.52
CA GLU A 36 9.02 7.45 12.42
C GLU A 36 8.27 6.13 12.17
N LEU A 37 8.69 5.34 11.17
CA LEU A 37 8.02 4.09 10.85
C LEU A 37 8.06 3.10 12.02
N PRO A 38 6.91 2.56 12.45
CA PRO A 38 6.86 1.60 13.54
C PRO A 38 7.59 0.32 13.13
N THR A 39 8.32 -0.30 14.07
CA THR A 39 9.05 -1.55 13.83
C THR A 39 8.80 -2.54 14.97
N GLY A 40 9.04 -3.82 14.71
CA GLY A 40 8.77 -4.90 15.67
C GLY A 40 7.35 -5.48 15.52
N LYS A 41 6.78 -5.97 16.61
CA LYS A 41 5.41 -6.53 16.63
C LYS A 41 4.42 -5.44 17.00
N ILE A 42 3.52 -5.11 16.09
CA ILE A 42 2.53 -4.05 16.23
C ILE A 42 1.15 -4.55 15.80
N ASP A 43 0.11 -3.85 16.24
CA ASP A 43 -1.24 -4.04 15.74
C ASP A 43 -1.53 -3.00 14.65
N MET A 44 -1.98 -3.48 13.50
CA MET A 44 -2.24 -2.64 12.33
C MET A 44 -3.52 -3.07 11.64
N ILE A 45 -4.28 -2.09 11.17
CA ILE A 45 -5.46 -2.31 10.32
C ILE A 45 -4.97 -2.29 8.86
N PRO A 46 -5.13 -3.39 8.11
CA PRO A 46 -4.79 -3.45 6.68
C PRO A 46 -5.56 -2.42 5.86
N SER A 47 -5.15 -2.22 4.60
CA SER A 47 -5.88 -1.35 3.69
C SER A 47 -7.33 -1.84 3.50
N PHE A 48 -8.27 -0.89 3.46
CA PHE A 48 -9.69 -1.23 3.30
C PHE A 48 -9.96 -1.89 1.95
N GLU A 49 -9.18 -1.55 0.94
CA GLU A 49 -9.17 -2.18 -0.37
C GLU A 49 -8.87 -3.67 -0.25
N PHE A 50 -7.79 -4.05 0.44
CA PHE A 50 -7.45 -5.44 0.67
C PHE A 50 -8.55 -6.17 1.44
N LEU A 51 -9.05 -5.57 2.53
CA LEU A 51 -10.06 -6.18 3.39
C LEU A 51 -11.35 -6.46 2.62
N LYS A 52 -11.83 -5.50 1.82
CA LYS A 52 -13.04 -5.65 1.02
C LYS A 52 -12.86 -6.66 -0.11
N LEU A 53 -11.77 -6.58 -0.87
CA LEU A 53 -11.51 -7.48 -2.00
C LEU A 53 -11.34 -8.94 -1.56
N ASN A 54 -10.84 -9.19 -0.35
CA ASN A 54 -10.60 -10.53 0.18
C ASN A 54 -11.65 -10.97 1.21
N HIS A 55 -12.75 -10.21 1.35
CA HIS A 55 -13.82 -10.46 2.33
C HIS A 55 -13.30 -10.76 3.74
N ARG A 56 -12.34 -9.95 4.20
CA ARG A 56 -11.74 -10.03 5.55
C ARG A 56 -12.41 -9.04 6.49
N GLU A 57 -12.47 -9.42 7.76
CA GLU A 57 -13.03 -8.58 8.81
C GLU A 57 -12.19 -7.31 9.01
N ALA A 58 -12.85 -6.15 9.09
CA ALA A 58 -12.17 -4.89 9.37
C ALA A 58 -11.82 -4.78 10.85
N LYS A 59 -10.63 -5.29 11.21
CA LYS A 59 -10.06 -5.22 12.56
C LYS A 59 -8.56 -4.98 12.52
N ALA A 60 -7.97 -4.73 13.69
CA ALA A 60 -6.53 -4.73 13.84
C ALA A 60 -6.00 -6.18 13.80
N TYR A 61 -4.93 -6.39 13.04
CA TYR A 61 -4.22 -7.66 12.93
C TYR A 61 -2.81 -7.50 13.49
N LYS A 62 -2.24 -8.59 14.00
CA LYS A 62 -0.84 -8.59 14.44
C LYS A 62 0.09 -8.55 13.22
N VAL A 63 1.04 -7.64 13.26
CA VAL A 63 1.99 -7.40 12.16
C VAL A 63 3.42 -7.40 12.69
N SER A 64 4.31 -8.04 11.93
CA SER A 64 5.75 -7.92 12.10
C SER A 64 6.26 -6.89 11.10
N ALA A 65 6.65 -5.72 11.60
CA ALA A 65 7.17 -4.62 10.81
C ALA A 65 8.70 -4.59 10.89
N LYS A 66 9.37 -4.58 9.73
CA LYS A 66 10.83 -4.52 9.63
C LYS A 66 11.26 -3.47 8.61
N LYS A 67 12.26 -2.68 8.96
CA LYS A 67 12.95 -1.77 8.05
C LYS A 67 14.36 -2.30 7.80
N ALA A 68 14.77 -2.37 6.54
CA ALA A 68 16.12 -2.70 6.13
C ALA A 68 16.57 -1.67 5.10
N THR A 69 17.84 -1.29 5.12
CA THR A 69 18.43 -0.36 4.14
C THR A 69 19.62 -1.04 3.49
N GLU A 70 19.63 -1.05 2.16
CA GLU A 70 20.67 -1.66 1.33
C GLU A 70 21.06 -0.63 0.26
N ASP A 71 22.34 -0.25 0.25
CA ASP A 71 22.89 0.81 -0.60
C ASP A 71 22.09 2.13 -0.54
N SER A 72 21.35 2.42 -1.61
CA SER A 72 20.52 3.63 -1.81
C SER A 72 19.04 3.40 -1.55
N LEU A 73 18.60 2.14 -1.38
CA LEU A 73 17.21 1.77 -1.22
C LEU A 73 16.92 1.26 0.20
N SER A 74 15.81 1.73 0.75
CA SER A 74 15.24 1.20 1.97
C SER A 74 14.02 0.36 1.65
N THR A 75 13.88 -0.76 2.35
CA THR A 75 12.75 -1.68 2.26
C THR A 75 12.02 -1.70 3.59
N TYR A 76 10.73 -1.40 3.56
CA TYR A 76 9.84 -1.59 4.70
C TYR A 76 8.94 -2.79 4.44
N THR A 77 9.00 -3.77 5.33
CA THR A 77 8.28 -5.05 5.22
C THR A 77 7.25 -5.17 6.34
N LEU A 78 6.00 -5.40 5.97
CA LEU A 78 4.89 -5.72 6.87
C LEU A 78 4.46 -7.16 6.61
N SER A 79 4.65 -8.04 7.60
CA SER A 79 4.16 -9.41 7.54
C SER A 79 2.96 -9.59 8.45
N TYR A 80 1.83 -10.01 7.86
CA TYR A 80 0.56 -10.33 8.50
C TYR A 80 0.39 -11.85 8.58
N PRO A 81 0.75 -12.51 9.70
CA PRO A 81 0.67 -13.97 9.81
C PRO A 81 -0.76 -14.48 9.67
N ASP A 82 -1.73 -13.82 10.33
CA ASP A 82 -3.14 -14.23 10.31
C ASP A 82 -3.79 -14.13 8.91
N LEU A 83 -3.20 -13.32 8.03
CA LEU A 83 -3.68 -13.11 6.66
C LEU A 83 -2.83 -13.86 5.62
N ASN A 84 -1.76 -14.55 6.04
CA ASN A 84 -0.75 -15.11 5.14
C ASN A 84 -0.28 -14.10 4.07
N ARG A 85 -0.08 -12.85 4.49
CA ARG A 85 0.21 -11.72 3.59
C ARG A 85 1.50 -11.02 3.99
N THR A 86 2.31 -10.66 3.01
CA THR A 86 3.46 -9.79 3.23
C THR A 86 3.45 -8.65 2.23
N LEU A 87 3.54 -7.41 2.72
CA LEU A 87 3.71 -6.21 1.91
C LEU A 87 5.16 -5.71 2.07
N LYS A 88 5.82 -5.43 0.95
CA LYS A 88 7.14 -4.81 0.90
C LYS A 88 7.06 -3.52 0.12
N ILE A 89 7.59 -2.44 0.68
CA ILE A 89 7.63 -1.13 0.07
C ILE A 89 9.10 -0.71 -0.06
N PHE A 90 9.53 -0.43 -1.27
CA PHE A 90 10.89 -0.05 -1.62
C PHE A 90 10.93 1.44 -1.94
N TYR A 91 11.78 2.19 -1.25
CA TYR A 91 11.89 3.64 -1.39
C TYR A 91 13.33 4.12 -1.29
N GLN A 92 13.62 5.28 -1.89
CA GLN A 92 14.93 5.93 -1.80
C GLN A 92 15.25 6.28 -0.34
N LYS A 93 16.50 6.04 0.08
CA LYS A 93 16.97 6.41 1.42
C LYS A 93 16.96 7.92 1.64
N ASP A 94 17.23 8.70 0.60
CA ASP A 94 17.36 10.14 0.68
C ASP A 94 16.06 10.87 0.30
N PHE A 95 15.83 12.04 0.89
CA PHE A 95 14.68 12.89 0.57
C PHE A 95 14.66 13.17 -0.94
N PRO A 96 13.51 13.00 -1.63
CA PRO A 96 12.15 12.96 -1.11
C PRO A 96 11.58 11.56 -0.79
N PHE A 97 12.43 10.61 -0.41
CA PHE A 97 12.06 9.25 0.01
C PHE A 97 11.13 8.56 -0.99
N GLU A 98 11.48 8.70 -2.26
CA GLU A 98 10.59 8.31 -3.33
C GLU A 98 10.36 6.80 -3.35
N ILE A 99 9.09 6.40 -3.40
CA ILE A 99 8.72 4.99 -3.51
C ILE A 99 8.94 4.53 -4.95
N GLU A 100 9.85 3.57 -5.12
CA GLU A 100 10.24 3.01 -6.41
C GLU A 100 9.39 1.80 -6.79
N LYS A 101 9.01 1.00 -5.80
CA LYS A 101 8.34 -0.29 -6.02
C LYS A 101 7.59 -0.74 -4.77
N TRP A 102 6.57 -1.56 -4.98
CA TRP A 102 6.05 -2.41 -3.92
C TRP A 102 5.81 -3.82 -4.41
N GLU A 103 5.83 -4.76 -3.46
CA GLU A 103 5.48 -6.16 -3.68
C GLU A 103 4.50 -6.60 -2.61
N GLU A 104 3.46 -7.30 -3.02
CA GLU A 104 2.49 -7.93 -2.15
C GLU A 104 2.50 -9.42 -2.42
N ILE A 105 2.72 -10.21 -1.36
CA ILE A 105 2.78 -11.66 -1.43
C ILE A 105 1.57 -12.20 -0.67
N THR A 106 0.68 -12.90 -1.37
CA THR A 106 -0.57 -13.49 -0.83
C THR A 106 -0.81 -14.89 -1.40
N PRO A 107 -1.59 -15.75 -0.73
CA PRO A 107 -2.00 -17.01 -1.33
C PRO A 107 -2.92 -16.79 -2.56
N SER A 108 -2.83 -17.69 -3.53
CA SER A 108 -3.63 -17.68 -4.77
C SER A 108 -5.12 -17.99 -4.56
N GLY A 109 -5.52 -18.39 -3.35
CA GLY A 109 -6.87 -18.83 -3.00
C GLY A 109 -6.89 -19.59 -1.68
N SER A 110 -7.95 -20.36 -1.44
CA SER A 110 -8.11 -21.21 -0.26
C SER A 110 -7.81 -22.68 -0.56
N GLY A 111 -7.10 -23.37 0.34
CA GLY A 111 -6.87 -24.81 0.28
C GLY A 111 -5.41 -25.22 0.52
N GLU A 112 -5.17 -26.51 0.72
CA GLU A 112 -3.84 -27.08 1.03
C GLU A 112 -2.80 -26.86 -0.09
N ASN A 113 -3.26 -26.68 -1.33
CA ASN A 113 -2.42 -26.45 -2.50
C ASN A 113 -2.34 -24.98 -2.93
N ALA A 114 -2.75 -24.04 -2.06
CA ALA A 114 -2.68 -22.62 -2.38
C ALA A 114 -1.22 -22.18 -2.58
N LYS A 115 -0.92 -21.65 -3.77
CA LYS A 115 0.43 -21.16 -4.09
C LYS A 115 0.57 -19.71 -3.63
N MET A 116 1.74 -19.32 -3.17
CA MET A 116 2.02 -17.90 -2.91
C MET A 116 2.21 -17.17 -4.24
N LEU A 117 1.41 -16.14 -4.49
CA LEU A 117 1.55 -15.22 -5.61
C LEU A 117 2.22 -13.94 -5.16
N THR A 118 2.94 -13.30 -6.08
CA THR A 118 3.56 -12.00 -5.84
C THR A 118 3.03 -10.99 -6.85
N THR A 119 2.26 -10.02 -6.37
CA THR A 119 1.87 -8.83 -7.12
C THR A 119 2.95 -7.78 -6.92
N LYS A 120 3.39 -7.13 -7.99
CA LYS A 120 4.38 -6.06 -7.92
C LYS A 120 3.95 -4.87 -8.75
N ALA A 121 4.22 -3.67 -8.26
CA ALA A 121 4.17 -2.46 -9.07
C ALA A 121 5.49 -1.72 -8.95
N ILE A 122 5.97 -1.21 -10.09
CA ILE A 122 7.24 -0.51 -10.22
C ILE A 122 6.93 0.86 -10.83
N LYS A 123 7.54 1.91 -10.27
CA LYS A 123 7.44 3.26 -10.81
C LYS A 123 7.99 3.29 -12.24
N ASN A 124 7.13 3.62 -13.20
CA ASN A 124 7.52 3.67 -14.61
C ASN A 124 8.28 4.96 -14.94
N LYS A 125 7.58 6.11 -14.88
CA LYS A 125 8.13 7.44 -15.20
C LYS A 125 7.51 8.50 -14.30
N ARG A 126 8.25 9.60 -14.07
CA ARG A 126 7.77 10.78 -13.35
C ARG A 126 8.16 12.04 -14.12
N LEU A 127 7.24 13.00 -14.20
CA LEU A 127 7.49 14.33 -14.75
C LEU A 127 7.14 15.36 -13.68
N LYS A 128 8.07 16.29 -13.42
CA LYS A 128 7.82 17.47 -12.60
C LYS A 128 7.56 18.64 -13.54
N ILE A 129 6.30 18.99 -13.73
CA ILE A 129 5.84 20.05 -14.64
C ILE A 129 4.86 20.97 -13.92
N ASP A 130 4.72 22.18 -14.43
CA ASP A 130 3.70 23.12 -13.98
C ASP A 130 2.32 22.70 -14.51
N TYR A 131 1.62 21.87 -13.72
CA TYR A 131 0.36 21.25 -14.11
C TYR A 131 -0.70 22.26 -14.55
N TRP A 132 -0.83 23.40 -13.86
CA TRP A 132 -1.89 24.37 -14.13
C TRP A 132 -1.78 25.00 -15.52
N ASN A 133 -0.57 25.08 -16.06
CA ASN A 133 -0.30 25.56 -17.41
C ASN A 133 -0.18 24.44 -18.45
N LYS A 134 -0.24 23.16 -18.04
CA LYS A 134 0.07 21.98 -18.86
C LYS A 134 -0.97 20.86 -18.76
N ASN A 135 -2.23 21.20 -18.44
CA ASN A 135 -3.34 20.24 -18.34
C ASN A 135 -4.31 20.30 -19.54
N GLY A 136 -3.97 21.04 -20.60
CA GLY A 136 -4.84 21.24 -21.76
C GLY A 136 -4.75 20.10 -22.77
N LYS A 137 -5.66 20.11 -23.76
CA LYS A 137 -5.64 19.15 -24.88
C LYS A 137 -4.35 19.23 -25.70
N ASN A 138 -3.72 20.41 -25.76
CA ASN A 138 -2.47 20.60 -26.48
C ASN A 138 -1.27 19.93 -25.78
N ASP A 139 -1.41 19.55 -24.51
CA ASP A 139 -0.36 18.92 -23.72
C ASP A 139 -0.46 17.38 -23.72
N LEU A 140 -1.27 16.79 -24.62
CA LEU A 140 -1.45 15.34 -24.73
C LEU A 140 -0.13 14.57 -24.93
N SER A 141 0.85 15.17 -25.62
CA SER A 141 2.19 14.59 -25.82
C SER A 141 2.95 14.36 -24.50
N LEU A 142 2.56 15.00 -23.41
CA LEU A 142 3.13 14.73 -22.08
C LEU A 142 2.75 13.35 -21.56
N ARG A 143 1.65 12.74 -22.05
CA ARG A 143 1.27 11.36 -21.71
C ARG A 143 2.22 10.35 -22.32
N GLU A 144 2.65 10.57 -23.56
CA GLU A 144 3.68 9.75 -24.23
C GLU A 144 4.98 9.76 -23.44
N LYS A 145 5.37 10.95 -22.92
CA LYS A 145 6.54 11.08 -22.03
C LYS A 145 6.40 10.26 -20.74
N LEU A 146 5.17 10.03 -20.25
CA LEU A 146 4.89 9.14 -19.11
C LEU A 146 4.72 7.67 -19.50
N GLY A 147 4.79 7.33 -20.79
CA GLY A 147 4.52 5.98 -21.29
C GLY A 147 3.04 5.59 -21.16
N LEU A 148 2.15 6.58 -21.13
CA LEU A 148 0.70 6.41 -21.08
C LEU A 148 0.14 6.65 -22.49
N GLU A 149 0.46 5.76 -23.43
CA GLU A 149 -0.20 5.75 -24.73
C GLU A 149 -1.62 5.17 -24.61
N LYS A 150 -2.52 5.63 -25.48
CA LYS A 150 -3.93 5.22 -25.51
C LYS A 150 -4.09 3.77 -25.94
#